data_AF-A0A9P1IGX1-F1
#
_entry.id   AF-A0A9P1IGX1-F1
#
_cell.length_a   1.000
_cell.length_b   1.000
_cell.length_c   1.000
_cell.angle_alpha   90.00
_cell.angle_beta   90.00
_cell.angle_gamma   90.00
#
_symmetry.space_group_name_H-M   'P 1'
#
loop_
_entity.id
_entity.type
_entity.pdbx_description
1 polymer ?
#
loop_
_entity_poly.entity_id
_entity_poly.type
_entity_poly.pdbx_seq_one_letter_code
_entity_poly.pdbx_strand_id
1 'polypeptide(L)'
;MVGGHSLLLIRLRYLIQSRFEIILSVEELLSNLVYSDLKKLIDSKIKSRKYLIFFPALYGECIPYMKLAKYLENRFEIVFLEEFIGETMEIVVENYEQQIRKKAPISNLTFIGASAAGTFAFETSKKFGKVNVILLDSGTYWENINKLNFENHKKDIHENLSKYNIDSMNINQLAESSWKTLQILKNFEPNYHPNFDTKIFVLSIDGTDLGWKK
;
A
#
# COMPACT_ATOMS: atom_id res chain seq x y z
N MET A 1 -47.85 4.65 -1.30
CA MET A 1 -47.04 4.64 -2.54
C MET A 1 -46.14 5.86 -2.51
N VAL A 2 -44.83 5.69 -2.33
CA VAL A 2 -43.88 6.81 -2.50
C VAL A 2 -43.62 6.91 -4.00
N GLY A 3 -44.08 7.99 -4.64
CA GLY A 3 -44.13 8.17 -6.10
C GLY A 3 -42.75 8.26 -6.78
N GLY A 4 -42.01 7.17 -6.81
CA GLY A 4 -40.72 7.06 -7.49
C GLY A 4 -40.90 6.92 -8.99
N HIS A 5 -40.14 7.71 -9.76
CA HIS A 5 -40.02 7.58 -11.21
C HIS A 5 -38.54 7.58 -11.61
N SER A 6 -38.23 7.23 -12.86
CA SER A 6 -36.88 6.93 -13.36
C SER A 6 -35.83 7.99 -13.04
N LEU A 7 -36.21 9.28 -13.07
CA LEU A 7 -35.33 10.41 -12.70
C LEU A 7 -34.96 10.43 -11.21
N LEU A 8 -35.90 10.10 -10.32
CA LEU A 8 -35.62 10.01 -8.87
C LEU A 8 -34.68 8.84 -8.57
N LEU A 9 -34.77 7.75 -9.33
CA LEU A 9 -33.88 6.59 -9.19
C LEU A 9 -32.44 6.92 -9.65
N ILE A 10 -32.30 7.65 -10.76
CA ILE A 10 -31.00 8.18 -11.20
C ILE A 10 -30.40 9.13 -10.14
N ARG A 11 -31.22 10.01 -9.56
CA ARG A 11 -30.78 10.90 -8.48
C ARG A 11 -30.37 10.13 -7.23
N LEU A 12 -31.12 9.11 -6.83
CA LEU A 12 -30.78 8.24 -5.70
C LEU A 12 -29.45 7.53 -5.93
N ARG A 13 -29.24 6.98 -7.14
CA ARG A 13 -27.97 6.36 -7.55
C ARG A 13 -26.80 7.34 -7.39
N TYR A 14 -26.96 8.56 -7.89
CA TYR A 14 -25.94 9.61 -7.78
C TYR A 14 -25.65 9.95 -6.31
N LEU A 15 -26.68 10.11 -5.48
CA LEU A 15 -26.50 10.44 -4.05
C LEU A 15 -25.77 9.33 -3.29
N ILE A 16 -26.11 8.06 -3.56
CA ILE A 16 -25.42 6.91 -2.97
C ILE A 16 -23.96 6.89 -3.42
N GLN A 17 -23.69 7.08 -4.71
CA GLN A 17 -22.34 7.13 -5.24
C GLN A 17 -21.54 8.29 -4.65
N SER A 18 -22.11 9.49 -4.52
CA SER A 18 -21.39 10.63 -3.94
C SER A 18 -21.13 10.47 -2.43
N ARG A 19 -21.99 9.72 -1.73
CA ARG A 19 -21.93 9.63 -0.26
C ARG A 19 -21.09 8.45 0.23
N PHE A 20 -21.19 7.32 -0.47
CA PHE A 20 -20.55 6.07 -0.10
C PHE A 20 -19.47 5.64 -1.10
N GLU A 21 -19.31 6.39 -2.20
CA GLU A 21 -18.31 6.15 -3.26
C GLU A 21 -18.38 4.73 -3.84
N ILE A 22 -19.58 4.16 -3.86
CA ILE A 22 -19.88 2.89 -4.48
C ILE A 22 -20.68 3.13 -5.77
N ILE A 23 -20.36 2.36 -6.80
CA ILE A 23 -21.11 2.39 -8.05
C ILE A 23 -22.16 1.27 -8.00
N LEU A 24 -23.43 1.66 -8.03
CA LEU A 24 -24.55 0.74 -8.21
C LEU A 24 -25.03 0.78 -9.67
N SER A 25 -25.40 -0.35 -10.24
CA SER A 25 -26.12 -0.41 -11.50
C SER A 25 -27.60 -0.04 -11.31
N VAL A 26 -28.29 0.28 -12.40
CA VAL A 26 -29.75 0.53 -12.35
C VAL A 26 -30.50 -0.74 -11.96
N GLU A 27 -30.05 -1.90 -12.44
CA GLU A 27 -30.60 -3.20 -12.09
C GLU A 27 -30.45 -3.48 -10.59
N GLU A 28 -29.28 -3.25 -10.02
CA GLU A 28 -29.03 -3.41 -8.58
C GLU A 28 -29.96 -2.54 -7.73
N LEU A 29 -30.24 -1.31 -8.16
CA LEU A 29 -31.20 -0.43 -7.48
C LEU A 29 -32.65 -0.91 -7.62
N LEU A 30 -33.05 -1.33 -8.82
CA LEU A 30 -34.40 -1.83 -9.09
C LEU A 30 -34.68 -3.16 -8.38
N SER A 31 -33.66 -4.00 -8.19
CA SER A 31 -33.77 -5.23 -7.42
C SER A 31 -33.78 -5.00 -5.89
N ASN A 32 -33.47 -3.78 -5.43
CA ASN A 32 -33.33 -3.45 -4.01
C ASN A 32 -34.09 -2.15 -3.66
N LEU A 33 -35.38 -2.05 -4.02
CA LEU A 33 -36.20 -0.85 -3.79
C LEU A 33 -36.61 -0.64 -2.33
N VAL A 34 -36.49 -1.68 -1.49
CA VAL A 34 -36.77 -1.59 -0.05
C VAL A 34 -35.52 -1.10 0.67
N TYR A 35 -35.67 -0.13 1.56
CA TYR A 35 -34.54 0.47 2.29
C TYR A 35 -33.65 -0.56 2.99
N SER A 36 -34.21 -1.59 3.62
CA SER A 36 -33.44 -2.64 4.30
C SER A 36 -32.54 -3.43 3.36
N ASP A 37 -33.02 -3.68 2.13
CA ASP A 37 -32.28 -4.48 1.14
C ASP A 37 -31.26 -3.59 0.43
N LEU A 38 -31.62 -2.35 0.11
CA LEU A 38 -30.68 -1.35 -0.38
C LEU A 38 -29.56 -1.11 0.63
N LYS A 39 -29.87 -1.03 1.93
CA LYS A 39 -28.87 -0.90 2.99
C LYS A 39 -27.94 -2.12 3.02
N LYS A 40 -28.48 -3.34 2.93
CA LYS A 40 -27.64 -4.56 2.87
C LYS A 40 -26.74 -4.58 1.64
N LEU A 41 -27.24 -4.12 0.49
CA LEU A 41 -26.47 -3.99 -0.75
C LEU A 41 -25.35 -2.95 -0.62
N ILE A 42 -25.67 -1.78 -0.06
CA ILE A 42 -24.67 -0.73 0.20
C ILE A 42 -23.61 -1.25 1.18
N ASP A 43 -24.04 -1.84 2.30
CA ASP A 43 -23.15 -2.40 3.32
C ASP A 43 -22.25 -3.52 2.73
N SER A 44 -22.79 -4.37 1.84
CA SER A 44 -22.02 -5.43 1.21
C SER A 44 -21.01 -4.88 0.20
N LYS A 45 -21.38 -3.85 -0.58
CA LYS A 45 -20.48 -3.16 -1.50
C LYS A 45 -19.35 -2.45 -0.75
N ILE A 46 -19.66 -1.75 0.34
CA ILE A 46 -18.68 -1.13 1.23
C ILE A 46 -17.76 -2.18 1.84
N LYS A 47 -18.32 -3.29 2.36
CA LYS A 47 -17.50 -4.40 2.90
C LYS A 47 -16.62 -5.06 1.83
N SER A 48 -17.09 -5.14 0.59
CA SER A 48 -16.33 -5.70 -0.54
C SER A 48 -15.29 -4.74 -1.11
N ARG A 49 -15.28 -3.48 -0.64
CA ARG A 49 -14.35 -2.46 -1.11
C ARG A 49 -12.93 -2.89 -0.76
N LYS A 50 -12.07 -2.90 -1.77
CA LYS A 50 -10.69 -3.37 -1.65
C LYS A 50 -9.80 -2.15 -1.41
N TYR A 51 -8.93 -2.26 -0.42
CA TYR A 51 -8.00 -1.20 -0.06
C TYR A 51 -6.61 -1.53 -0.58
N LEU A 52 -6.00 -0.59 -1.28
CA LEU A 52 -4.59 -0.63 -1.66
C LEU A 52 -3.81 0.25 -0.69
N ILE A 53 -2.97 -0.40 0.12
CA ILE A 53 -2.10 0.27 1.09
C ILE A 53 -0.70 0.38 0.48
N PHE A 54 -0.26 1.61 0.23
CA PHE A 54 1.05 1.89 -0.30
C PHE A 54 2.03 2.18 0.82
N PHE A 55 3.09 1.36 0.89
CA PHE A 55 4.21 1.55 1.80
C PHE A 55 5.19 2.54 1.19
N PRO A 56 5.64 3.55 1.96
CA PRO A 56 6.54 4.59 1.46
C PRO A 56 7.83 3.96 0.93
N ALA A 57 8.28 4.47 -0.20
CA ALA A 57 9.56 4.08 -0.79
C ALA A 57 10.72 4.49 0.14
N LEU A 58 11.93 4.06 -0.20
CA LEU A 58 13.13 4.35 0.59
C LEU A 58 13.41 5.86 0.77
N TYR A 59 12.93 6.67 -0.18
CA TYR A 59 12.95 8.13 -0.13
C TYR A 59 11.79 8.66 -0.99
N GLY A 60 11.29 9.85 -0.66
CA GLY A 60 10.18 10.49 -1.39
C GLY A 60 8.80 9.91 -1.06
N GLU A 61 8.65 9.29 0.11
CA GLU A 61 7.38 8.76 0.63
C GLU A 61 6.64 7.88 -0.40
N CYS A 62 5.36 8.16 -0.65
CA CYS A 62 4.54 7.46 -1.63
C CYS A 62 4.50 8.13 -3.00
N ILE A 63 5.29 9.18 -3.25
CA ILE A 63 5.31 9.93 -4.52
C ILE A 63 5.50 9.00 -5.74
N PRO A 64 6.41 8.01 -5.72
CA PRO A 64 6.60 7.11 -6.86
C PRO A 64 5.33 6.36 -7.29
N TYR A 65 4.37 6.18 -6.39
CA TYR A 65 3.13 5.46 -6.68
C TYR A 65 1.99 6.34 -7.18
N MET A 66 2.12 7.68 -7.15
CA MET A 66 0.98 8.59 -7.42
C MET A 66 0.30 8.34 -8.76
N LYS A 67 1.10 8.09 -9.81
CA LYS A 67 0.56 7.79 -11.15
C LYS A 67 -0.20 6.46 -11.15
N LEU A 68 0.32 5.43 -10.49
CA LEU A 68 -0.33 4.13 -10.36
C LEU A 68 -1.64 4.23 -9.56
N ALA A 69 -1.60 4.92 -8.41
CA ALA A 69 -2.76 5.16 -7.57
C ALA A 69 -3.91 5.84 -8.34
N LYS A 70 -3.59 6.88 -9.12
CA LYS A 70 -4.58 7.57 -9.95
C LYS A 70 -5.27 6.66 -10.97
N TYR A 71 -4.57 5.67 -11.53
CA TYR A 71 -5.19 4.69 -12.44
C TYR A 71 -6.08 3.66 -11.72
N LEU A 72 -5.95 3.54 -10.40
CA LEU A 72 -6.61 2.52 -9.59
C LEU A 72 -7.71 3.09 -8.67
N GLU A 73 -7.75 4.40 -8.43
CA GLU A 73 -8.70 5.07 -7.52
C GLU A 73 -10.17 4.80 -7.85
N ASN A 74 -10.52 4.59 -9.12
CA ASN A 74 -11.89 4.26 -9.53
C ASN A 74 -12.32 2.82 -9.19
N ARG A 75 -11.37 1.97 -8.76
CA ARG A 75 -11.58 0.54 -8.50
C ARG A 75 -11.24 0.14 -7.06
N PHE A 76 -10.47 0.96 -6.37
CA PHE A 76 -9.93 0.65 -5.05
C PHE A 76 -9.84 1.90 -4.20
N GLU A 77 -9.97 1.70 -2.88
CA GLU A 77 -9.60 2.72 -1.91
C GLU A 77 -8.09 2.79 -1.78
N ILE A 78 -7.54 3.99 -1.93
CA ILE A 78 -6.10 4.21 -1.89
C ILE A 78 -5.72 4.78 -0.53
N VAL A 79 -4.78 4.15 0.14
CA VAL A 79 -4.21 4.62 1.40
C VAL A 79 -2.70 4.72 1.27
N PHE A 80 -2.17 5.91 1.54
CA PHE A 80 -0.74 6.15 1.64
C PHE A 80 -0.32 6.13 3.10
N LEU A 81 0.68 5.31 3.40
CA LEU A 81 1.35 5.32 4.70
C LEU A 81 2.41 6.42 4.72
N GLU A 82 2.60 7.00 5.89
CA GLU A 82 3.64 7.99 6.14
C GLU A 82 4.95 7.28 6.47
N GLU A 83 6.06 7.85 6.00
CA GLU A 83 7.40 7.34 6.32
C GLU A 83 7.62 7.32 7.83
N PHE A 84 8.14 6.20 8.31
CA PHE A 84 8.53 6.04 9.70
C PHE A 84 9.93 5.43 9.78
N ILE A 85 10.80 6.13 10.50
CA ILE A 85 12.19 5.72 10.72
C ILE A 85 12.25 5.06 12.10
N GLY A 86 12.33 3.73 12.12
CA GLY A 86 12.53 2.95 13.33
C GLY A 86 13.98 2.48 13.49
N GLU A 87 14.26 1.80 14.61
CA GLU A 87 15.56 1.18 14.87
C GLU A 87 15.58 -0.31 14.51
N THR A 88 14.42 -0.98 14.56
CA THR A 88 14.28 -2.41 14.27
C THR A 88 13.08 -2.68 13.37
N MET A 89 13.06 -3.87 12.76
CA MET A 89 11.95 -4.32 11.91
C MET A 89 10.62 -4.32 12.67
N GLU A 90 10.63 -4.80 13.91
CA GLU A 90 9.44 -4.92 14.75
C GLU A 90 8.82 -3.56 15.02
N ILE A 91 9.64 -2.56 15.38
CA ILE A 91 9.18 -1.19 15.67
C ILE A 91 8.57 -0.55 14.41
N VAL A 92 9.20 -0.76 13.25
CA VAL A 92 8.68 -0.28 11.96
C VAL A 92 7.35 -0.95 11.60
N VAL A 93 7.26 -2.27 11.77
CA VAL A 93 6.05 -3.07 11.51
C VAL A 93 4.90 -2.64 12.41
N GLU A 94 5.15 -2.44 13.71
CA GLU A 94 4.14 -1.99 14.67
C GLU A 94 3.62 -0.59 14.32
N ASN A 95 4.49 0.32 13.88
CA ASN A 95 4.06 1.64 13.43
C ASN A 95 3.14 1.55 12.22
N TYR A 96 3.54 0.80 11.18
CA TYR A 96 2.69 0.64 9.98
C TYR A 96 1.39 -0.08 10.29
N GLU A 97 1.39 -1.07 11.17
CA GLU A 97 0.17 -1.70 11.65
C GLU A 97 -0.80 -0.66 12.26
N GLN A 98 -0.30 0.21 13.14
CA GLN A 98 -1.12 1.26 13.75
C GLN A 98 -1.64 2.27 12.71
N GLN A 99 -0.83 2.67 11.74
CA GLN A 99 -1.27 3.55 10.66
C GLN A 99 -2.39 2.91 9.84
N ILE A 100 -2.24 1.64 9.46
CA ILE A 100 -3.25 0.90 8.69
C ILE A 100 -4.56 0.79 9.47
N ARG A 101 -4.51 0.41 10.76
CA ARG A 101 -5.72 0.29 11.60
C ARG A 101 -6.45 1.63 11.79
N LYS A 102 -5.75 2.76 11.71
CA LYS A 102 -6.33 4.10 11.77
C LYS A 102 -6.94 4.55 10.44
N LYS A 103 -6.34 4.15 9.32
CA LYS A 103 -6.68 4.64 7.97
C LYS A 103 -7.59 3.71 7.16
N ALA A 104 -7.66 2.42 7.50
CA ALA A 104 -8.40 1.42 6.74
C ALA A 104 -9.05 0.32 7.63
N PRO A 105 -10.17 -0.28 7.19
CA PRO A 105 -10.67 -1.52 7.77
C PRO A 105 -9.67 -2.67 7.64
N ILE A 106 -9.72 -3.64 8.56
CA ILE A 106 -8.78 -4.78 8.57
C ILE A 106 -9.10 -5.90 7.56
N SER A 107 -10.11 -5.71 6.70
CA SER A 107 -10.56 -6.69 5.71
C SER A 107 -10.31 -6.20 4.28
N ASN A 108 -10.05 -7.12 3.35
CA ASN A 108 -9.85 -6.82 1.92
C ASN A 108 -8.67 -5.88 1.64
N LEU A 109 -7.59 -6.06 2.41
CA LEU A 109 -6.36 -5.31 2.29
C LEU A 109 -5.44 -5.91 1.22
N THR A 110 -4.82 -5.04 0.43
CA THR A 110 -3.69 -5.39 -0.44
C THR A 110 -2.57 -4.39 -0.20
N PHE A 111 -1.41 -4.89 0.21
CA PHE A 111 -0.23 -4.08 0.52
C PHE A 111 0.66 -4.00 -0.72
N ILE A 112 1.21 -2.83 -0.98
CA ILE A 112 2.06 -2.56 -2.14
C ILE A 112 3.32 -1.86 -1.64
N GLY A 113 4.48 -2.41 -1.95
CA GLY A 113 5.76 -1.81 -1.63
C GLY A 113 6.80 -2.10 -2.71
N ALA A 114 7.60 -1.08 -3.04
CA ALA A 114 8.71 -1.20 -3.96
C ALA A 114 10.06 -1.29 -3.25
N SER A 115 10.98 -2.09 -3.79
CA SER A 115 12.31 -2.30 -3.23
C SER A 115 12.24 -2.65 -1.73
N ALA A 116 12.99 -1.95 -0.86
CA ALA A 116 12.95 -2.10 0.59
C ALA A 116 11.53 -2.09 1.19
N ALA A 117 10.65 -1.24 0.66
CA ALA A 117 9.28 -1.09 1.14
C ALA A 117 8.44 -2.37 0.99
N GLY A 118 8.75 -3.20 0.00
CA GLY A 118 8.08 -4.50 -0.16
C GLY A 118 8.38 -5.47 0.99
N THR A 119 9.59 -5.41 1.56
CA THR A 119 9.90 -6.22 2.74
C THR A 119 9.11 -5.77 3.96
N PHE A 120 9.00 -4.45 4.19
CA PHE A 120 8.14 -3.93 5.26
C PHE A 120 6.66 -4.28 5.02
N ALA A 121 6.18 -4.19 3.78
CA ALA A 121 4.82 -4.61 3.44
C ALA A 121 4.57 -6.08 3.77
N PHE A 122 5.52 -6.97 3.42
CA PHE A 122 5.43 -8.38 3.75
C PHE A 122 5.44 -8.61 5.27
N GLU A 123 6.38 -8.03 6.01
CA GLU A 123 6.47 -8.22 7.47
C GLU A 123 5.26 -7.64 8.20
N THR A 124 4.79 -6.47 7.79
CA THR A 124 3.57 -5.87 8.34
C THR A 124 2.35 -6.73 8.05
N SER A 125 2.28 -7.39 6.89
CA SER A 125 1.16 -8.30 6.58
C SER A 125 1.01 -9.40 7.64
N LYS A 126 2.09 -9.79 8.34
CA LYS A 126 2.06 -10.82 9.39
C LYS A 126 1.23 -10.46 10.61
N LYS A 127 0.96 -9.17 10.79
CA LYS A 127 0.08 -8.65 11.85
C LYS A 127 -1.41 -8.67 11.46
N PHE A 128 -1.71 -9.05 10.22
CA PHE A 128 -3.05 -9.12 9.68
C PHE A 128 -3.39 -10.57 9.30
N GLY A 129 -4.69 -10.85 9.15
CA GLY A 129 -5.16 -12.13 8.64
C GLY A 129 -4.92 -12.23 7.13
N LYS A 130 -6.00 -12.43 6.37
CA LYS A 130 -5.93 -12.57 4.91
C LYS A 130 -5.59 -11.24 4.23
N VAL A 131 -4.37 -11.12 3.72
CA VAL A 131 -3.85 -9.94 2.99
C VAL A 131 -3.17 -10.38 1.70
N ASN A 132 -3.28 -9.58 0.64
CA ASN A 132 -2.42 -9.75 -0.54
C ASN A 132 -1.23 -8.80 -0.41
N VAL A 133 -0.03 -9.22 -0.79
CA VAL A 133 1.16 -8.38 -0.83
C VAL A 133 1.68 -8.34 -2.27
N ILE A 134 1.79 -7.16 -2.85
CA ILE A 134 2.38 -6.90 -4.16
C ILE A 134 3.75 -6.28 -3.95
N LEU A 135 4.77 -6.99 -4.41
CA LEU A 135 6.17 -6.65 -4.29
C LEU A 135 6.65 -6.12 -5.64
N LEU A 136 7.11 -4.87 -5.67
CA LEU A 136 7.59 -4.20 -6.89
C LEU A 136 9.12 -4.14 -6.84
N ASP A 137 9.77 -5.04 -7.57
CA ASP A 137 11.23 -5.15 -7.60
C ASP A 137 11.86 -5.24 -6.20
N SER A 138 11.16 -5.94 -5.30
CA SER A 138 11.58 -6.17 -3.92
C SER A 138 12.14 -7.57 -3.80
N GLY A 139 13.40 -7.70 -3.41
CA GLY A 139 14.02 -9.00 -3.13
C GLY A 139 14.18 -9.32 -1.66
N THR A 140 14.66 -10.53 -1.39
CA THR A 140 14.97 -11.01 -0.03
C THR A 140 16.48 -11.05 0.26
N TYR A 141 17.32 -10.88 -0.77
CA TYR A 141 18.78 -10.94 -0.66
C TYR A 141 19.39 -9.60 -0.27
N TRP A 142 19.34 -9.29 1.02
CA TRP A 142 19.94 -8.08 1.58
C TRP A 142 21.44 -8.20 1.88
N GLU A 143 22.06 -9.34 1.59
CA GLU A 143 23.51 -9.57 1.80
C GLU A 143 24.39 -8.52 1.08
N ASN A 144 23.93 -7.98 -0.05
CA ASN A 144 24.66 -6.93 -0.75
C ASN A 144 24.66 -5.59 0.01
N ILE A 145 23.74 -5.36 0.96
CA ILE A 145 23.81 -4.22 1.89
C ILE A 145 25.08 -4.29 2.74
N ASN A 146 25.59 -5.49 3.05
CA ASN A 146 26.85 -5.62 3.80
C ASN A 146 28.06 -5.05 3.06
N LYS A 147 27.98 -4.93 1.74
CA LYS A 147 29.04 -4.34 0.90
C LYS A 147 28.87 -2.82 0.72
N LEU A 148 27.72 -2.27 1.13
CA LEU A 148 27.49 -0.83 1.08
C LEU A 148 28.20 -0.16 2.25
N ASN A 149 28.77 1.02 1.99
CA ASN A 149 29.20 1.95 3.02
C ASN A 149 28.41 3.25 2.88
N PHE A 150 28.30 3.98 3.99
CA PHE A 150 27.49 5.19 4.03
C PHE A 150 28.00 6.28 3.06
N GLU A 151 29.32 6.42 2.89
CA GLU A 151 29.90 7.43 2.01
C GLU A 151 29.53 7.22 0.54
N ASN A 152 29.54 5.98 0.06
CA ASN A 152 29.11 5.63 -1.29
C ASN A 152 27.61 5.87 -1.46
N HIS A 153 26.78 5.42 -0.50
CA HIS A 153 25.33 5.67 -0.52
C HIS A 153 25.00 7.17 -0.55
N LYS A 154 25.68 7.96 0.29
CA LYS A 154 25.56 9.40 0.34
C LYS A 154 25.97 10.02 -1.00
N LYS A 155 27.09 9.60 -1.57
CA LYS A 155 27.56 10.07 -2.88
C LYS A 155 26.54 9.79 -3.97
N ASP A 156 26.00 8.57 -4.03
CA ASP A 156 25.00 8.17 -5.03
C ASP A 156 23.72 9.01 -4.91
N ILE A 157 23.23 9.26 -3.69
CA ILE A 157 22.06 10.13 -3.46
C ILE A 157 22.37 11.57 -3.87
N HIS A 158 23.53 12.11 -3.50
CA HIS A 158 23.95 13.46 -3.90
C HIS A 158 24.04 13.60 -5.42
N GLU A 159 24.66 12.65 -6.11
CA GLU A 159 24.76 12.66 -7.57
C GLU A 159 23.38 12.62 -8.24
N ASN A 160 22.47 11.77 -7.74
CA ASN A 160 21.12 11.67 -8.26
C ASN A 160 20.29 12.94 -7.98
N LEU A 161 20.41 13.53 -6.79
CA LEU A 161 19.58 14.67 -6.37
C LEU A 161 20.15 16.04 -6.78
N SER A 162 21.44 16.12 -7.11
CA SER A 162 22.13 17.35 -7.53
C SER A 162 21.44 18.05 -8.71
N LYS A 163 20.74 17.30 -9.56
CA LYS A 163 20.06 17.79 -10.76
C LYS A 163 18.73 18.49 -10.47
N TYR A 164 18.23 18.42 -9.24
CA TYR A 164 16.88 18.87 -8.86
C TYR A 164 16.85 20.13 -7.99
N ASN A 165 17.98 20.86 -7.88
CA ASN A 165 18.10 22.09 -7.08
C ASN A 165 17.66 21.93 -5.61
N ILE A 166 17.80 20.73 -5.05
CA ILE A 166 17.58 20.47 -3.63
C ILE A 166 18.81 20.94 -2.86
N ASP A 167 18.63 21.65 -1.75
CA ASP A 167 19.74 22.08 -0.92
C ASP A 167 20.47 20.88 -0.28
N SER A 168 21.75 21.08 0.02
CA SER A 168 22.61 20.02 0.54
C SER A 168 22.15 19.48 1.91
N MET A 169 21.45 20.29 2.71
CA MET A 169 20.94 19.87 4.01
C MET A 169 19.83 18.83 3.84
N ASN A 170 18.85 19.09 2.97
CA ASN A 170 17.79 18.14 2.66
C ASN A 170 18.32 16.86 2.00
N ILE A 171 19.30 16.96 1.10
CA ILE A 171 19.95 15.78 0.50
C ILE A 171 20.64 14.93 1.58
N ASN A 172 21.35 15.56 2.53
CA ASN A 172 22.00 14.84 3.62
C ASN A 172 20.99 14.14 4.53
N GLN A 173 19.88 14.80 4.86
CA GLN A 173 18.81 14.18 5.66
C GLN A 173 18.21 12.96 4.97
N LEU A 174 17.93 13.04 3.66
CA LEU A 174 17.45 11.91 2.87
C LEU A 174 18.48 10.77 2.82
N ALA A 175 19.76 11.08 2.71
CA ALA A 175 20.82 10.08 2.73
C ALA A 175 20.89 9.35 4.08
N GLU A 176 20.78 10.09 5.19
CA GLU A 176 20.77 9.51 6.54
C GLU A 176 19.51 8.68 6.81
N SER A 177 18.32 9.15 6.44
CA SER A 177 17.06 8.44 6.68
C SER A 177 16.99 7.14 5.90
N SER A 178 17.26 7.19 4.59
CA SER A 178 17.30 6.00 3.73
C SER A 178 18.38 5.02 4.18
N TRP A 179 19.54 5.50 4.64
CA TRP A 179 20.58 4.63 5.16
C TRP A 179 20.12 3.87 6.40
N LYS A 180 19.49 4.54 7.37
CA LYS A 180 18.91 3.89 8.56
C LYS A 180 17.94 2.79 8.17
N THR A 181 17.03 3.07 7.24
CA THR A 181 16.07 2.09 6.72
C THR A 181 16.76 0.87 6.09
N LEU A 182 17.84 1.07 5.31
CA LEU A 182 18.63 -0.02 4.75
C LEU A 182 19.35 -0.83 5.83
N GLN A 183 19.84 -0.19 6.90
CA GLN A 183 20.52 -0.90 7.99
C GLN A 183 19.59 -1.85 8.75
N ILE A 184 18.29 -1.53 8.85
CA ILE A 184 17.28 -2.45 9.41
C ILE A 184 17.20 -3.74 8.59
N LEU A 185 17.34 -3.63 7.26
CA LEU A 185 17.23 -4.77 6.34
C LEU A 185 18.53 -5.58 6.21
N LYS A 186 19.67 -5.02 6.61
CA LYS A 186 21.02 -5.58 6.36
C LYS A 186 21.20 -7.05 6.78
N ASN A 187 20.57 -7.46 7.87
CA ASN A 187 20.61 -8.84 8.38
C ASN A 187 19.22 -9.45 8.49
N PHE A 188 18.25 -8.88 7.80
CA PHE A 188 16.87 -9.34 7.88
C PHE A 188 16.61 -10.43 6.84
N GLU A 189 16.17 -11.59 7.30
CA GLU A 189 15.64 -12.65 6.42
C GLU A 189 14.13 -12.78 6.63
N PRO A 190 13.32 -12.61 5.57
CA PRO A 190 11.88 -12.84 5.65
C PRO A 190 11.59 -14.29 6.03
N ASN A 191 10.98 -14.49 7.19
CA ASN A 191 10.56 -15.82 7.63
C ASN A 191 9.14 -16.15 7.11
N TYR A 192 9.02 -17.19 6.29
CA TYR A 192 7.75 -17.69 5.79
C TYR A 192 7.14 -18.67 6.77
N HIS A 193 6.04 -18.28 7.41
CA HIS A 193 5.30 -19.21 8.25
C HIS A 193 4.28 -19.99 7.41
N PRO A 194 4.24 -21.33 7.46
CA PRO A 194 3.36 -22.15 6.60
C PRO A 194 1.85 -21.97 6.87
N ASN A 195 1.47 -21.33 7.98
CA ASN A 195 0.06 -21.07 8.35
C ASN A 195 -0.40 -19.66 7.96
N PHE A 196 0.32 -19.00 7.06
CA PHE A 196 0.10 -17.60 6.73
C PHE A 196 -0.79 -17.46 5.48
N ASP A 197 -2.03 -16.97 5.64
CA ASP A 197 -3.03 -16.79 4.56
C ASP A 197 -2.76 -15.55 3.69
N THR A 198 -1.48 -15.19 3.54
CA THR A 198 -1.04 -14.06 2.73
C THR A 198 -0.61 -14.52 1.36
N LYS A 199 -1.17 -13.90 0.33
CA LYS A 199 -0.79 -14.16 -1.06
C LYS A 199 0.23 -13.12 -1.52
N ILE A 200 1.38 -13.60 -1.97
CA ILE A 200 2.47 -12.75 -2.45
C ILE A 200 2.45 -12.74 -3.98
N PHE A 201 2.52 -11.54 -4.55
CA PHE A 201 2.64 -11.28 -5.98
C PHE A 201 3.93 -10.49 -6.20
N VAL A 202 4.86 -11.05 -6.97
CA VAL A 202 6.14 -10.39 -7.29
C VAL A 202 6.07 -9.85 -8.71
N LEU A 203 6.39 -8.56 -8.87
CA LEU A 203 6.60 -7.91 -10.15
C LEU A 203 8.05 -7.38 -10.16
N SER A 204 8.94 -8.11 -10.83
CA SER A 204 10.35 -7.76 -11.01
C SER A 204 10.60 -7.29 -12.44
N ILE A 205 11.60 -6.42 -12.61
CA ILE A 205 11.97 -5.93 -13.95
C ILE A 205 12.60 -7.06 -14.79
N ASP A 206 13.36 -7.95 -14.14
CA ASP A 206 14.06 -9.07 -14.77
C ASP A 206 13.21 -10.35 -14.86
N GLY A 207 11.98 -10.34 -14.34
CA GLY A 207 11.06 -11.49 -14.33
C GLY A 207 11.42 -12.58 -13.32
N THR A 208 12.43 -12.36 -12.47
CA THR A 208 12.79 -13.29 -11.39
C THR A 208 11.83 -13.19 -10.21
N ASP A 209 11.84 -14.17 -9.32
CA ASP A 209 11.05 -14.13 -8.09
C ASP A 209 11.75 -13.37 -6.95
N LEU A 210 12.98 -12.88 -7.19
CA LEU A 210 13.84 -12.16 -6.24
C LEU A 210 14.00 -12.85 -4.88
N GLY A 211 13.93 -14.18 -4.85
CA GLY A 211 14.09 -15.00 -3.64
C GLY A 211 12.83 -15.15 -2.80
N TRP A 212 11.64 -14.89 -3.37
CA TRP A 212 10.35 -15.05 -2.68
C TRP A 212 9.72 -16.44 -2.82
N LYS A 213 10.13 -17.25 -3.80
CA LYS A 213 9.73 -18.66 -3.96
C LYS A 213 10.91 -19.55 -3.59
N LYS A 214 11.01 -19.94 -2.31
CA LYS A 214 11.86 -21.06 -1.88
C LYS A 214 11.11 -22.38 -2.00
#